data_AF-A0A3T0L2V3-F1
#
_entry.id   AF-A0A3T0L2V3-F1
#
_cell.length_a   1.000
_cell.length_b   1.000
_cell.length_c   1.000
_cell.angle_alpha   90.00
_cell.angle_beta   90.00
_cell.angle_gamma   90.00
#
_symmetry.space_group_name_H-M   'P 1'
#
loop_
_entity.id
_entity.type
_entity.pdbx_description
1 polymer ?
#
loop_
_entity_poly.entity_id
_entity_poly.type
_entity_poly.pdbx_seq_one_letter_code
_entity_poly.pdbx_strand_id
1 'polypeptide(L)' 'MKEIKLSDGRVIKMRSPKVRDIRAIDKIEGESEKEITLISNLTGLSIAELDDLDLKEYKKLQDALAGFLS' A
#
# COMPACT_ATOMS: atom_id res chain seq x y z
N MET A 1 2.26 -7.56 -10.64
CA MET A 1 1.39 -7.80 -9.47
C MET A 1 2.21 -8.54 -8.45
N LYS A 2 2.21 -8.08 -7.19
CA LYS A 2 2.85 -8.76 -6.06
C LYS A 2 1.78 -9.30 -5.13
N GLU A 3 1.98 -10.49 -4.60
CA GLU A 3 1.07 -11.10 -3.62
C GLU A 3 1.73 -11.01 -2.24
N ILE A 4 1.04 -10.38 -1.29
CA ILE A 4 1.49 -10.21 0.09
C ILE A 4 0.63 -11.11 0.98
N LYS A 5 1.28 -12.00 1.72
CA LYS A 5 0.61 -12.84 2.72
C LYS A 5 0.63 -12.15 4.08
N LEU A 6 -0.56 -11.86 4.57
CA LEU A 6 -0.80 -11.37 5.92
C LEU A 6 -0.81 -12.54 6.90
N SER A 7 -0.63 -12.20 8.17
CA SER A 7 -0.49 -13.11 9.31
C SER A 7 -1.84 -13.71 9.71
N ASP A 8 -2.93 -13.01 9.42
CA ASP A 8 -4.31 -13.49 9.54
C ASP A 8 -4.70 -14.53 8.47
N GLY A 9 -3.79 -14.85 7.54
CA GLY A 9 -3.98 -15.80 6.45
C GLY A 9 -4.55 -15.18 5.17
N ARG A 10 -4.85 -13.88 5.14
CA ARG A 10 -5.29 -13.20 3.91
C ARG A 10 -4.13 -13.05 2.92
N VAL A 11 -4.46 -13.14 1.64
CA VAL A 11 -3.52 -12.86 0.54
C VAL A 11 -3.96 -11.59 -0.15
N ILE A 12 -3.18 -10.53 0.03
CA ILE A 12 -3.42 -9.23 -0.58
C ILE A 12 -2.68 -9.15 -1.91
N LYS A 13 -3.39 -8.72 -2.95
CA LYS A 13 -2.82 -8.55 -4.29
C LYS A 13 -2.53 -7.08 -4.52
N MET A 14 -1.26 -6.73 -4.62
CA MET A 14 -0.82 -5.39 -4.93
C MET A 14 -0.55 -5.25 -6.43
N ARG A 15 -1.30 -4.37 -7.10
CA ARG A 15 -1.05 -4.04 -8.51
C ARG A 15 0.13 -3.08 -8.64
N SER A 16 0.73 -3.02 -9.83
CA SER A 16 1.80 -2.07 -10.11
C SER A 16 1.28 -0.62 -10.02
N PRO A 17 2.05 0.30 -9.43
CA PRO A 17 1.71 1.72 -9.41
C PRO A 17 1.61 2.27 -10.82
N LYS A 18 0.58 3.09 -11.07
CA LYS A 18 0.41 3.82 -12.32
C LYS A 18 0.55 5.32 -12.05
N VAL A 19 0.87 6.08 -13.08
CA VAL A 19 1.00 7.56 -13.00
C VAL A 19 -0.26 8.21 -12.43
N ARG A 20 -1.46 7.65 -12.69
CA ARG A 20 -2.72 8.13 -12.10
C ARG A 20 -2.74 8.05 -10.57
N ASP A 21 -2.09 7.05 -9.99
CA ASP A 21 -2.08 6.79 -8.55
C ASP A 21 -1.12 7.77 -7.86
N ILE A 22 0.05 8.01 -8.48
CA ILE A 22 1.00 9.03 -8.04
C ILE A 22 0.37 10.42 -8.10
N ARG A 23 -0.33 10.74 -9.20
CA ARG A 23 -1.03 12.02 -9.35
C ARG A 23 -2.17 12.19 -8.34
N ALA A 24 -2.79 11.10 -7.88
CA ALA A 24 -3.84 11.16 -6.87
C ALA A 24 -3.29 11.53 -5.49
N ILE A 25 -2.12 11.01 -5.13
CA ILE A 25 -1.45 11.32 -3.84
C ILE A 25 -0.64 12.61 -3.87
N ASP A 26 -0.35 13.16 -5.04
CA ASP A 26 0.43 14.41 -5.19
C ASP A 26 -0.20 15.59 -4.43
N LYS A 27 -1.53 15.61 -4.34
CA LYS A 27 -2.32 16.63 -3.63
C LYS A 27 -2.41 16.43 -2.13
N ILE A 28 -1.97 15.29 -1.61
CA ILE A 28 -2.01 14.97 -0.19
C ILE A 28 -0.77 15.60 0.47
N GLU A 29 -0.91 16.16 1.67
CA GLU A 29 0.24 16.64 2.44
C GLU A 29 0.71 15.56 3.42
N GLY A 30 2.03 15.44 3.58
CA GLY A 30 2.64 14.42 4.44
C GLY A 30 3.02 13.14 3.71
N GLU A 31 4.25 12.68 3.93
CA GLU A 31 4.79 11.48 3.26
C GLU A 31 4.08 10.20 3.71
N SER A 32 3.76 10.09 4.99
CA SER A 32 3.04 8.95 5.56
C SER A 32 1.63 8.81 4.98
N GLU A 33 0.88 9.91 4.88
CA GLU A 33 -0.49 9.90 4.35
C GLU A 33 -0.52 9.56 2.86
N LYS A 34 0.46 10.08 2.10
CA LYS A 34 0.68 9.73 0.69
C LYS A 34 0.93 8.24 0.52
N GLU A 35 1.76 7.67 1.37
CA GLU A 35 2.11 6.25 1.31
C GLU A 35 0.91 5.35 1.61
N ILE A 36 0.20 5.60 2.72
CA ILE A 36 -0.99 4.85 3.12
C ILE A 36 -2.03 4.89 2.00
N THR A 37 -2.29 6.09 1.45
CA THR A 37 -3.23 6.26 0.34
C THR A 37 -2.78 5.53 -0.93
N LEU A 38 -1.48 5.53 -1.22
CA LEU A 38 -0.94 4.81 -2.37
C LEU A 38 -1.10 3.29 -2.18
N ILE A 39 -0.74 2.75 -1.01
CA ILE A 39 -0.91 1.34 -0.69
C ILE A 39 -2.38 0.93 -0.79
N SER A 40 -3.29 1.74 -0.25
CA SER A 40 -4.74 1.55 -0.37
C SER A 40 -5.17 1.45 -1.85
N ASN A 41 -4.77 2.41 -2.69
CA ASN A 41 -5.10 2.42 -4.12
C ASN A 41 -4.55 1.23 -4.91
N LEU A 42 -3.45 0.61 -4.44
CA LEU A 42 -2.77 -0.48 -5.12
C LEU A 42 -3.21 -1.87 -4.65
N THR A 43 -3.65 -1.97 -3.39
CA THR A 43 -4.12 -3.22 -2.79
C THR A 43 -5.64 -3.35 -2.81
N GLY A 44 -6.36 -2.23 -2.90
CA GLY A 44 -7.82 -2.17 -2.76
C GLY A 44 -8.31 -2.20 -1.32
N LEU A 45 -7.40 -2.20 -0.34
CA LEU A 45 -7.73 -2.13 1.09
C LEU A 45 -8.17 -0.70 1.45
N SER A 46 -9.10 -0.60 2.39
CA SER A 46 -9.47 0.71 2.96
C SER A 46 -8.38 1.23 3.91
N ILE A 47 -8.34 2.54 4.15
CA ILE A 47 -7.41 3.14 5.12
C ILE A 47 -7.61 2.54 6.51
N ALA A 48 -8.87 2.34 6.93
CA ALA A 48 -9.19 1.71 8.21
C ALA A 48 -8.66 0.27 8.32
N GLU A 49 -8.68 -0.50 7.22
CA GLU A 49 -8.07 -1.83 7.21
C GLU A 49 -6.55 -1.76 7.28
N LEU A 50 -5.92 -0.73 6.73
CA LEU A 50 -4.47 -0.54 6.83
C LEU A 50 -4.03 -0.09 8.22
N ASP A 51 -4.83 0.74 8.90
CA ASP A 51 -4.61 1.16 10.30
C ASP A 51 -4.74 0.00 11.29
N ASP A 52 -5.60 -0.98 11.00
CA ASP A 52 -5.80 -2.18 11.83
C ASP A 52 -4.66 -3.21 11.65
N LEU A 53 -3.83 -3.07 10.61
CA LEU A 53 -2.67 -3.95 10.39
C LEU A 53 -1.59 -3.69 11.42
N ASP A 54 -0.96 -4.77 11.90
CA ASP A 54 0.26 -4.65 12.67
C ASP A 54 1.39 -4.03 11.83
N LEU A 55 2.30 -3.29 12.49
CA LEU A 55 3.44 -2.64 11.83
C LEU A 55 4.29 -3.63 10.99
N LYS A 56 4.36 -4.90 11.39
CA LYS A 56 5.06 -5.95 10.63
C LYS A 56 4.39 -6.24 9.28
N GLU A 57 3.07 -6.21 9.25
CA GLU A 57 2.27 -6.46 8.05
C GLU A 57 2.27 -5.26 7.15
N TYR A 58 2.08 -4.08 7.73
CA TYR A 58 2.20 -2.81 7.01
C TYR A 58 3.57 -2.69 6.34
N LYS A 59 4.65 -3.07 7.04
CA LYS A 59 6.00 -3.08 6.47
C LYS A 59 6.15 -4.00 5.25
N LYS A 60 5.46 -5.15 5.20
CA LYS A 60 5.47 -6.01 4.00
C LYS A 60 4.85 -5.31 2.79
N LEU A 61 3.80 -4.50 3.00
CA LEU A 61 3.17 -3.71 1.94
C LEU A 61 4.09 -2.58 1.47
N GLN A 62 4.78 -1.90 2.40
CA GLN A 62 5.81 -0.90 2.07
C GLN A 62 6.96 -1.51 1.25
N ASP A 63 7.49 -2.67 1.64
CA ASP A 63 8.55 -3.37 0.90
C ASP A 63 8.09 -3.76 -0.52
N ALA A 64 6.85 -4.23 -0.63
CA ALA A 64 6.26 -4.55 -1.93
C ALA A 64 6.19 -3.30 -2.84
N LEU A 65 5.75 -2.16 -2.29
CA LEU A 65 5.71 -0.86 -2.95
C LEU A 65 7.11 -0.38 -3.37
N ALA A 66 8.08 -0.39 -2.45
CA ALA A 66 9.45 0.02 -2.70
C ALA A 66 10.05 -0.77 -3.87
N GLY A 67 9.83 -2.08 -3.90
CA GLY A 67 10.29 -2.92 -5.01
C GLY A 67 9.51 -2.76 -6.32
N PHE A 68 8.59 -1.81 -6.46
CA PHE A 68 8.08 -1.33 -7.76
C PHE A 68 8.69 0.01 -8.18
N LEU A 69 9.21 0.78 -7.23
CA LEU A 69 9.82 2.10 -7.45
C LEU A 69 11.34 2.02 -7.62
N SER A 70 11.93 0.88 -7.27
CA SER A 70 13.36 0.56 -7.43
C SER A 70 13.69 -0.06 -8.78
#